data_AF-A0A086J1U3-F1
#
_entry.id   AF-A0A086J1U3-F1
#
_cell.length_a   1.000
_cell.length_b   1.000
_cell.length_c   1.000
_cell.angle_alpha   90.00
_cell.angle_beta   90.00
_cell.angle_gamma   90.00
#
_symmetry.space_group_name_H-M   'P 1'
#
loop_
_entity.id
_entity.type
_entity.pdbx_description
1 polymer ?
#
loop_
_entity_poly.entity_id
_entity_poly.type
_entity_poly.pdbx_seq_one_letter_code
_entity_poly.pdbx_strand_id
1 'polypeptide(L)'
;MKFRLIEDAVETDAQEHAESASEENEIDSEEFFQLNAKNDESSEEENMWSDSEEGDENNHWTVEKIEKRPGQVRKTKALTKNILKYTTKHILTIRRGIVKVVTVNERIYLLDRTGHIYLLDQSEEEQKPLQRIEVKKGLKERLFKDFIVCENGNILALTKLFHAFSIINPETGAINEVNLYQYKDKAYSKIIRIESGCVLVSGRSLLVYNHNALLVDRIEMEEKVEDLVEDGEYFMVLLRSKLVRYSRKMKESVAESEVLVGPHALCIFNDSVAVGGKGGLSIFQKSTLEVKKELSNLENVTSVSYIEEMGILVFGDREKSNGIRMYNAKEEKVITTFPPSKGLSYIGGFTCSARSLYFGVKERLYLLSIPN
;
A
#
# COMPACT_ATOMS: atom_id res chain seq x y z
N MET A 1 38.14 -8.28 21.40
CA MET A 1 39.48 -8.39 20.80
C MET A 1 39.32 -8.74 19.32
N LYS A 2 40.04 -8.01 18.45
CA LYS A 2 40.59 -8.36 17.12
C LYS A 2 39.68 -9.00 16.03
N PHE A 3 39.64 -8.27 14.91
CA PHE A 3 39.25 -8.52 13.50
C PHE A 3 39.56 -9.96 12.98
N ARG A 4 38.97 -10.48 11.88
CA ARG A 4 39.17 -10.02 10.49
C ARG A 4 38.29 -10.72 9.45
N LEU A 5 38.05 -9.97 8.37
CA LEU A 5 37.47 -10.25 7.05
C LEU A 5 38.27 -11.31 6.25
N ILE A 6 37.60 -12.07 5.37
CA ILE A 6 38.20 -12.59 4.13
C ILE A 6 37.17 -12.39 3.01
N GLU A 7 37.51 -11.54 2.05
CA GLU A 7 36.88 -11.43 0.74
C GLU A 7 37.77 -12.10 -0.31
N ASP A 8 37.07 -12.59 -1.33
CA ASP A 8 37.40 -12.80 -2.74
C ASP A 8 38.49 -13.79 -3.18
N ALA A 9 38.03 -14.72 -4.03
CA ALA A 9 38.76 -15.13 -5.23
C ALA A 9 37.76 -15.34 -6.38
N VAL A 10 38.00 -14.61 -7.46
CA VAL A 10 37.37 -14.72 -8.79
C VAL A 10 38.19 -15.71 -9.64
N GLU A 11 37.59 -16.15 -10.75
CA GLU A 11 38.14 -16.81 -11.95
C GLU A 11 37.80 -18.31 -12.04
N THR A 12 37.39 -18.90 -13.17
CA THR A 12 36.95 -18.48 -14.52
C THR A 12 36.39 -19.73 -15.21
N ASP A 13 35.52 -19.50 -16.19
CA ASP A 13 35.19 -20.28 -17.40
C ASP A 13 35.76 -21.70 -17.62
N ALA A 14 34.87 -22.62 -18.02
CA ALA A 14 34.76 -23.11 -19.41
C ALA A 14 34.27 -24.57 -19.48
N GLN A 15 33.28 -24.80 -20.35
CA GLN A 15 33.04 -25.99 -21.21
C GLN A 15 32.96 -27.39 -20.53
N GLU A 16 32.08 -28.32 -20.87
CA GLU A 16 31.46 -28.66 -22.16
C GLU A 16 30.37 -29.74 -21.94
N HIS A 17 29.60 -30.01 -23.00
CA HIS A 17 28.62 -31.08 -23.27
C HIS A 17 28.84 -32.43 -22.51
N ALA A 18 27.85 -33.30 -22.28
CA ALA A 18 26.80 -33.77 -23.17
C ALA A 18 25.75 -34.63 -22.41
N GLU A 19 24.55 -34.68 -23.00
CA GLU A 19 23.61 -35.81 -23.14
C GLU A 19 23.70 -37.02 -22.19
N SER A 20 22.56 -37.37 -21.58
CA SER A 20 21.89 -38.66 -21.87
C SER A 20 20.51 -38.76 -21.21
N ALA A 21 19.57 -39.30 -21.98
CA ALA A 21 18.19 -39.60 -21.64
C ALA A 21 18.02 -40.83 -20.73
N SER A 22 16.90 -40.89 -20.00
CA SER A 22 16.03 -42.05 -19.71
C SER A 22 15.11 -41.67 -18.55
N GLU A 23 13.81 -41.49 -18.78
CA GLU A 23 12.73 -42.48 -18.59
C GLU A 23 12.44 -42.82 -17.11
N GLU A 24 11.20 -42.47 -16.74
CA GLU A 24 10.27 -43.18 -15.83
C GLU A 24 10.76 -43.57 -14.43
N ASN A 25 10.12 -43.01 -13.39
CA ASN A 25 9.18 -43.80 -12.59
C ASN A 25 8.43 -42.98 -11.53
N GLU A 26 7.23 -43.49 -11.28
CA GLU A 26 6.25 -43.12 -10.28
C GLU A 26 6.85 -43.05 -8.87
N ILE A 27 6.42 -42.07 -8.07
CA ILE A 27 6.62 -42.05 -6.62
C ILE A 27 5.23 -42.05 -5.99
N ASP A 28 4.89 -43.21 -5.44
CA ASP A 28 3.78 -43.40 -4.51
C ASP A 28 4.33 -43.49 -3.08
N SER A 29 3.45 -43.12 -2.15
CA SER A 29 3.40 -43.50 -0.73
C SER A 29 4.57 -43.15 0.22
N GLU A 30 4.21 -42.27 1.16
CA GLU A 30 4.45 -42.35 2.61
C GLU A 30 5.45 -43.40 3.13
N GLU A 31 6.43 -42.95 3.92
CA GLU A 31 6.69 -43.51 5.25
C GLU A 31 7.70 -42.64 6.01
N PHE A 32 7.20 -41.95 7.04
CA PHE A 32 8.02 -41.34 8.09
C PHE A 32 7.70 -42.09 9.38
N PHE A 33 8.59 -43.02 9.78
CA PHE A 33 8.55 -43.62 11.11
C PHE A 33 9.96 -43.74 11.69
N GLN A 34 10.10 -43.14 12.89
CA GLN A 34 10.72 -43.64 14.13
C GLN A 34 11.50 -42.51 14.83
N LEU A 35 10.93 -41.91 15.89
CA LEU A 35 10.84 -42.39 17.29
C LEU A 35 12.20 -42.38 18.01
N ASN A 36 12.26 -41.59 19.09
CA ASN A 36 12.55 -42.03 20.47
C ASN A 36 12.62 -40.77 21.37
N ALA A 37 11.59 -40.50 22.19
CA ALA A 37 11.33 -41.09 23.52
C ALA A 37 12.20 -40.49 24.64
N LYS A 38 11.57 -39.75 25.56
CA LYS A 38 11.46 -40.11 26.99
C LYS A 38 10.48 -39.22 27.76
N ASN A 39 9.61 -39.91 28.48
CA ASN A 39 8.64 -39.54 29.51
C ASN A 39 9.32 -38.77 30.69
N ASP A 40 8.62 -38.04 31.55
CA ASP A 40 7.68 -38.57 32.54
C ASP A 40 6.54 -37.64 32.93
N GLU A 41 5.43 -38.33 33.22
CA GLU A 41 4.12 -37.90 33.65
C GLU A 41 4.08 -37.44 35.12
N SER A 42 3.11 -36.59 35.44
CA SER A 42 2.29 -36.80 36.62
C SER A 42 0.88 -36.26 36.35
N SER A 43 0.01 -37.23 36.16
CA SER A 43 -1.45 -37.28 36.07
C SER A 43 -2.11 -36.82 37.41
N GLU A 44 -3.41 -36.60 37.63
CA GLU A 44 -4.70 -37.06 37.07
C GLU A 44 -5.80 -36.03 37.40
N GLU A 45 -6.85 -36.02 36.56
CA GLU A 45 -8.30 -36.01 36.89
C GLU A 45 -8.90 -34.86 37.74
N GLU A 46 -10.15 -34.45 37.64
CA GLU A 46 -11.36 -34.81 36.89
C GLU A 46 -12.31 -33.62 37.09
N ASN A 47 -13.21 -33.33 36.14
CA ASN A 47 -14.65 -33.15 36.40
C ASN A 47 -15.39 -32.59 35.18
N MET A 48 -16.24 -33.43 34.61
CA MET A 48 -17.52 -33.06 33.99
C MET A 48 -18.35 -32.21 34.98
N TRP A 49 -19.26 -31.33 34.57
CA TRP A 49 -20.69 -31.57 34.36
C TRP A 49 -21.30 -30.17 34.11
N SER A 50 -21.92 -29.93 32.96
CA SER A 50 -23.37 -29.86 32.70
C SER A 50 -24.02 -28.48 32.95
N ASP A 51 -24.81 -28.08 31.96
CA ASP A 51 -25.57 -26.83 31.88
C ASP A 51 -26.59 -26.63 33.01
N SER A 52 -26.81 -25.36 33.39
CA SER A 52 -28.08 -24.90 33.96
C SER A 52 -28.28 -23.41 33.69
N GLU A 53 -29.54 -23.07 33.44
CA GLU A 53 -30.10 -21.86 32.86
C GLU A 53 -30.19 -20.64 33.81
N GLU A 54 -30.66 -19.54 33.21
CA GLU A 54 -31.36 -18.37 33.78
C GLU A 54 -30.56 -17.13 34.25
N GLY A 55 -31.00 -15.97 33.75
CA GLY A 55 -31.24 -14.81 34.61
C GLY A 55 -30.43 -13.54 34.35
N ASP A 56 -31.04 -12.64 33.56
CA ASP A 56 -31.11 -11.17 33.70
C ASP A 56 -29.88 -10.27 33.99
N GLU A 57 -29.78 -9.27 33.10
CA GLU A 57 -29.59 -7.83 33.31
C GLU A 57 -28.53 -7.28 34.29
N ASN A 58 -27.86 -6.22 33.80
CA ASN A 58 -27.03 -5.22 34.51
C ASN A 58 -25.56 -5.52 34.77
N ASN A 59 -24.72 -5.31 33.74
CA ASN A 59 -23.31 -4.94 33.96
C ASN A 59 -23.18 -3.42 34.16
N HIS A 60 -23.40 -2.97 35.39
CA HIS A 60 -22.84 -1.72 35.90
C HIS A 60 -21.32 -1.88 36.07
N TRP A 61 -20.53 -1.06 35.39
CA TRP A 61 -19.09 -0.98 35.61
C TRP A 61 -18.81 0.03 36.72
N THR A 62 -18.25 -0.41 37.84
CA THR A 62 -17.66 0.44 38.87
C THR A 62 -16.18 0.70 38.55
N VAL A 63 -15.78 1.97 38.56
CA VAL A 63 -14.38 2.40 38.40
C VAL A 63 -13.80 2.69 39.78
N GLU A 64 -12.83 1.88 40.21
CA GLU A 64 -12.02 2.19 41.40
C GLU A 64 -11.17 3.44 41.19
N LYS A 65 -11.22 4.33 42.18
CA LYS A 65 -10.46 5.58 42.21
C LYS A 65 -9.08 5.32 42.81
N ILE A 66 -8.04 5.23 41.99
CA ILE A 66 -6.66 5.09 42.46
C ILE A 66 -6.17 6.44 43.01
N GLU A 67 -5.83 6.48 44.30
CA GLU A 67 -5.23 7.65 44.96
C GLU A 67 -3.78 7.87 44.51
N LYS A 68 -3.44 9.13 44.24
CA LYS A 68 -2.13 9.56 43.73
C LYS A 68 -1.10 9.58 44.85
N ARG A 69 0.09 9.02 44.59
CA ARG A 69 1.34 9.46 45.26
C ARG A 69 2.23 10.27 44.30
N PRO A 70 2.93 11.30 44.80
CA PRO A 70 3.57 12.32 43.97
C PRO A 70 4.96 11.85 43.54
N GLY A 71 5.06 11.30 42.34
CA GLY A 71 6.33 11.23 41.60
C GLY A 71 6.45 12.49 40.75
N GLN A 72 7.52 13.26 40.94
CA GLN A 72 7.84 14.45 40.14
C GLN A 72 8.30 13.99 38.73
N VAL A 73 7.35 13.47 37.94
CA VAL A 73 7.52 13.29 36.51
C VAL A 73 7.61 14.70 35.94
N ARG A 74 8.75 15.04 35.31
CA ARG A 74 8.82 16.20 34.41
C ARG A 74 7.68 16.02 33.41
N LYS A 75 6.58 16.75 33.63
CA LYS A 75 5.51 16.87 32.65
C LYS A 75 6.19 17.39 31.39
N THR A 76 6.33 16.54 30.38
CA THR A 76 6.46 17.01 29.01
C THR A 76 5.35 18.04 28.84
N LYS A 77 5.72 19.27 28.50
CA LYS A 77 4.75 20.33 28.21
C LYS A 77 3.72 19.71 27.27
N ALA A 78 2.45 19.75 27.67
CA ALA A 78 1.36 19.30 26.83
C ALA A 78 1.56 19.94 25.45
N LEU A 79 1.75 19.11 24.42
CA LEU A 79 1.75 19.52 23.02
C LEU A 79 0.51 20.38 22.84
N THR A 80 0.74 21.68 22.68
CA THR A 80 -0.31 22.68 22.58
C THR A 80 -1.07 22.36 21.31
N LYS A 81 -2.39 22.19 21.47
CA LYS A 81 -3.32 21.53 20.55
C LYS A 81 -3.37 22.20 19.17
N ASN A 82 -2.66 21.66 18.18
CA ASN A 82 -3.08 21.75 16.78
C ASN A 82 -3.92 20.50 16.45
N ILE A 83 -5.04 20.30 17.15
CA ILE A 83 -5.90 19.14 16.90
C ILE A 83 -6.88 19.51 15.78
N LEU A 84 -6.67 18.94 14.60
CA LEU A 84 -7.68 18.97 13.55
C LEU A 84 -8.92 18.25 14.08
N LYS A 85 -10.08 18.93 14.09
CA LYS A 85 -11.35 18.25 14.37
C LYS A 85 -11.68 17.37 13.16
N TYR A 86 -12.09 16.14 13.42
CA TYR A 86 -12.56 15.23 12.38
C TYR A 86 -13.61 14.30 12.96
N THR A 87 -14.49 13.78 12.09
CA THR A 87 -15.36 12.65 12.41
C THR A 87 -14.80 11.40 11.74
N THR A 88 -15.08 10.24 12.31
CA THR A 88 -14.73 8.96 11.70
C THR A 88 -15.95 8.06 11.66
N LYS A 89 -16.23 7.48 10.51
CA LYS A 89 -17.34 6.57 10.28
C LYS A 89 -16.81 5.27 9.67
N HIS A 90 -17.27 4.14 10.18
CA HIS A 90 -17.11 2.86 9.50
C HIS A 90 -18.13 2.78 8.37
N ILE A 91 -17.67 2.44 7.16
CA ILE A 91 -18.48 2.48 5.95
C ILE A 91 -18.89 1.08 5.50
N LEU A 92 -17.94 0.15 5.45
CA LEU A 92 -18.13 -1.19 4.86
C LEU A 92 -17.18 -2.19 5.52
N THR A 93 -17.65 -3.41 5.73
CA THR A 93 -16.82 -4.58 6.06
C THR A 93 -16.80 -5.57 4.90
N ILE A 94 -15.61 -5.98 4.45
CA ILE A 94 -15.37 -7.05 3.46
C ILE A 94 -14.52 -8.17 4.06
N ARG A 95 -14.75 -9.42 3.68
CA ARG A 95 -14.10 -10.59 4.33
C ARG A 95 -12.60 -10.78 4.03
N ARG A 96 -12.03 -10.10 3.03
CA ARG A 96 -10.71 -10.47 2.46
C ARG A 96 -9.61 -9.43 2.61
N GLY A 97 -9.87 -8.39 3.39
CA GLY A 97 -8.90 -7.33 3.66
C GLY A 97 -8.66 -6.41 2.47
N ILE A 98 -8.68 -5.11 2.71
CA ILE A 98 -8.50 -4.06 1.70
C ILE A 98 -7.01 -3.85 1.43
N VAL A 99 -6.65 -3.57 0.18
CA VAL A 99 -5.27 -3.36 -0.31
C VAL A 99 -5.13 -2.03 -1.07
N LYS A 100 -6.19 -1.56 -1.72
CA LYS A 100 -6.23 -0.26 -2.37
C LYS A 100 -7.63 0.34 -2.28
N VAL A 101 -7.69 1.66 -2.14
CA VAL A 101 -8.91 2.47 -2.17
C VAL A 101 -8.69 3.58 -3.18
N VAL A 102 -9.64 3.79 -4.08
CA VAL A 102 -9.63 4.88 -5.07
C VAL A 102 -11.01 5.52 -5.10
N THR A 103 -11.07 6.85 -5.18
CA THR A 103 -12.31 7.60 -5.32
C THR A 103 -12.31 8.39 -6.62
N VAL A 104 -13.34 8.23 -7.44
CA VAL A 104 -13.53 8.96 -8.69
C VAL A 104 -15.02 9.22 -8.88
N ASN A 105 -15.41 10.45 -9.23
CA ASN A 105 -16.79 10.84 -9.56
C ASN A 105 -17.82 10.32 -8.54
N GLU A 106 -17.61 10.62 -7.25
CA GLU A 106 -18.52 10.22 -6.16
C GLU A 106 -18.68 8.69 -6.00
N ARG A 107 -17.78 7.89 -6.55
CA ARG A 107 -17.73 6.43 -6.36
C ARG A 107 -16.46 6.01 -5.66
N ILE A 108 -16.57 4.98 -4.83
CA ILE A 108 -15.44 4.38 -4.11
C ILE A 108 -15.17 3.00 -4.71
N TYR A 109 -13.92 2.78 -5.10
CA TYR A 109 -13.42 1.53 -5.65
C TYR A 109 -12.45 0.90 -4.65
N LEU A 110 -12.63 -0.39 -4.35
CA LEU A 110 -11.77 -1.13 -3.43
C LEU A 110 -11.15 -2.34 -4.11
N LEU A 111 -9.87 -2.59 -3.84
CA LEU A 111 -9.22 -3.87 -4.15
C LEU A 111 -8.99 -4.65 -2.87
N ASP A 112 -9.37 -5.92 -2.84
CA ASP A 112 -9.10 -6.83 -1.73
C ASP A 112 -7.82 -7.68 -1.95
N ARG A 113 -7.34 -8.37 -0.90
CA ARG A 113 -6.14 -9.23 -1.00
C ARG A 113 -6.33 -10.44 -1.91
N THR A 114 -7.57 -10.81 -2.21
CA THR A 114 -7.89 -11.88 -3.14
C THR A 114 -7.99 -11.39 -4.58
N GLY A 115 -7.83 -10.09 -4.85
CA GLY A 115 -7.84 -9.52 -6.19
C GLY A 115 -9.25 -9.26 -6.73
N HIS A 116 -10.26 -9.09 -5.87
CA HIS A 116 -11.58 -8.61 -6.30
C HIS A 116 -11.65 -7.09 -6.22
N ILE A 117 -12.38 -6.50 -7.16
CA ILE A 117 -12.68 -5.07 -7.17
C ILE A 117 -14.14 -4.86 -6.75
N TYR A 118 -14.36 -3.97 -5.78
CA TYR A 118 -15.69 -3.60 -5.30
C TYR A 118 -15.99 -2.16 -5.70
N LEU A 119 -17.21 -1.91 -6.15
CA LEU A 119 -17.74 -0.58 -6.45
C LEU A 119 -18.81 -0.19 -5.43
N LEU A 120 -18.72 1.03 -4.92
CA LEU A 120 -19.59 1.61 -3.90
C LEU A 120 -20.01 3.02 -4.33
N ASP A 121 -21.22 3.44 -3.96
CA ASP A 121 -21.76 4.77 -4.24
C ASP A 121 -21.52 5.68 -3.04
N GLN A 122 -20.78 6.78 -3.15
CA GLN A 122 -20.47 7.64 -1.99
C GLN A 122 -21.71 8.23 -1.28
N SER A 123 -22.88 8.26 -1.93
CA SER A 123 -24.11 8.88 -1.41
C SER A 123 -24.85 8.05 -0.35
N GLU A 124 -24.62 6.73 -0.24
CA GLU A 124 -25.36 5.88 0.69
C GLU A 124 -24.80 5.91 2.13
N GLU A 125 -25.68 6.04 3.14
CA GLU A 125 -25.28 6.07 4.55
C GLU A 125 -24.72 4.75 5.07
N GLU A 126 -25.23 3.61 4.57
CA GLU A 126 -24.67 2.27 4.79
C GLU A 126 -24.33 1.67 3.44
N GLN A 127 -23.03 1.47 3.18
CA GLN A 127 -22.60 0.99 1.88
C GLN A 127 -22.81 -0.52 1.77
N LYS A 128 -23.59 -0.94 0.77
CA LYS A 128 -23.46 -2.27 0.17
C LYS A 128 -22.68 -2.15 -1.13
N PRO A 129 -21.84 -3.14 -1.49
CA PRO A 129 -21.21 -3.14 -2.81
C PRO A 129 -22.29 -3.09 -3.89
N LEU A 130 -22.29 -2.02 -4.69
CA LEU A 130 -23.11 -1.92 -5.89
C LEU A 130 -22.78 -3.06 -6.85
N GLN A 131 -21.47 -3.34 -6.95
CA GLN A 131 -20.95 -4.36 -7.83
C GLN A 131 -19.68 -4.97 -7.23
N ARG A 132 -19.53 -6.27 -7.45
CA ARG A 132 -18.29 -7.00 -7.18
C ARG A 132 -17.80 -7.60 -8.48
N ILE A 133 -16.59 -7.22 -8.87
CA ILE A 133 -15.91 -7.70 -10.06
C ILE A 133 -14.90 -8.75 -9.61
N GLU A 134 -15.11 -9.99 -10.07
CA GLU A 134 -14.26 -11.12 -9.72
C GLU A 134 -13.76 -11.86 -10.97
N VAL A 135 -12.55 -12.38 -10.87
CA VAL A 135 -12.00 -13.30 -11.87
C VAL A 135 -12.47 -14.71 -11.52
N LYS A 136 -13.19 -15.38 -12.44
CA LYS A 136 -13.74 -16.72 -12.20
C LYS A 136 -12.65 -17.72 -11.78
N LYS A 137 -13.02 -18.64 -10.86
CA LYS A 137 -12.13 -19.66 -10.28
C LYS A 137 -11.43 -20.49 -11.36
N GLY A 138 -10.16 -20.83 -11.10
CA GLY A 138 -9.32 -21.69 -11.96
C GLY A 138 -8.03 -21.02 -12.44
N LEU A 139 -7.92 -19.68 -12.32
CA LEU A 139 -6.82 -18.89 -12.86
C LEU A 139 -6.26 -17.97 -11.76
N LYS A 140 -5.66 -18.54 -10.70
CA LYS A 140 -5.09 -17.76 -9.56
C LYS A 140 -4.09 -16.69 -10.01
N GLU A 141 -3.43 -16.91 -11.15
CA GLU A 141 -2.50 -15.96 -11.76
C GLU A 141 -3.21 -14.74 -12.34
N ARG A 142 -4.51 -14.82 -12.68
CA ARG A 142 -5.27 -13.69 -13.25
C ARG A 142 -5.88 -12.75 -12.22
N LEU A 143 -5.69 -12.99 -10.93
CA LEU A 143 -6.21 -12.10 -9.87
C LEU A 143 -5.63 -10.69 -10.02
N PHE A 144 -6.44 -9.67 -9.75
CA PHE A 144 -5.97 -8.29 -9.82
C PHE A 144 -4.99 -7.99 -8.67
N LYS A 145 -3.93 -7.26 -9.00
CA LYS A 145 -2.86 -6.83 -8.09
C LYS A 145 -2.93 -5.32 -7.85
N ASP A 146 -3.30 -4.57 -8.87
CA ASP A 146 -3.41 -3.11 -8.83
C ASP A 146 -4.45 -2.66 -9.86
N PHE A 147 -4.98 -1.44 -9.72
CA PHE A 147 -5.92 -0.87 -10.68
C PHE A 147 -5.92 0.66 -10.66
N ILE A 148 -6.39 1.26 -11.74
CA ILE A 148 -6.76 2.68 -11.80
C ILE A 148 -8.16 2.82 -12.40
N VAL A 149 -8.78 3.97 -12.15
CA VAL A 149 -10.08 4.34 -12.73
C VAL A 149 -9.86 5.51 -13.67
N CYS A 150 -10.23 5.32 -14.93
CA CYS A 150 -10.17 6.32 -15.98
C CYS A 150 -11.33 7.33 -15.86
N GLU A 151 -11.22 8.47 -16.54
CA GLU A 151 -12.25 9.53 -16.52
C GLU A 151 -13.57 9.06 -17.14
N ASN A 152 -13.49 8.19 -18.13
CA ASN A 152 -14.64 7.55 -18.76
C ASN A 152 -15.29 6.46 -17.88
N GLY A 153 -14.83 6.27 -16.64
CA GLY A 153 -15.37 5.28 -15.69
C GLY A 153 -14.88 3.85 -15.91
N ASN A 154 -14.13 3.57 -16.97
CA ASN A 154 -13.49 2.26 -17.15
C ASN A 154 -12.39 2.05 -16.11
N ILE A 155 -12.17 0.79 -15.74
CA ILE A 155 -11.13 0.37 -14.81
C ILE A 155 -10.03 -0.32 -15.60
N LEU A 156 -8.79 0.15 -15.45
CA LEU A 156 -7.62 -0.57 -15.94
C LEU A 156 -7.01 -1.33 -14.77
N ALA A 157 -7.01 -2.66 -14.84
CA ALA A 157 -6.59 -3.54 -13.76
C ALA A 157 -5.37 -4.37 -14.15
N LEU A 158 -4.30 -4.25 -13.39
CA LEU A 158 -3.11 -5.05 -13.53
C LEU A 158 -3.34 -6.42 -12.88
N THR A 159 -3.11 -7.49 -13.62
CA THR A 159 -3.22 -8.86 -13.09
C THR A 159 -1.92 -9.30 -12.42
N LYS A 160 -1.97 -10.33 -11.57
CA LYS A 160 -0.76 -10.99 -11.05
C LYS A 160 0.03 -11.71 -12.15
N LEU A 161 -0.63 -11.98 -13.29
CA LEU A 161 -0.04 -12.57 -14.47
C LEU A 161 0.82 -11.51 -15.14
N PHE A 162 2.09 -11.83 -15.33
CA PHE A 162 3.08 -10.87 -15.84
C PHE A 162 2.89 -10.50 -17.32
N HIS A 163 1.80 -10.91 -17.95
CA HIS A 163 1.63 -10.83 -19.39
C HIS A 163 0.32 -10.18 -19.83
N ALA A 164 -0.48 -9.62 -18.92
CA ALA A 164 -1.69 -8.91 -19.29
C ALA A 164 -2.14 -7.89 -18.24
N PHE A 165 -2.85 -6.87 -18.72
CA PHE A 165 -3.77 -6.07 -17.92
C PHE A 165 -5.17 -6.13 -18.53
N SER A 166 -6.19 -5.83 -17.73
CA SER A 166 -7.59 -5.87 -18.16
C SER A 166 -8.17 -4.46 -18.22
N ILE A 167 -8.99 -4.21 -19.25
CA ILE A 167 -9.89 -3.07 -19.34
C ILE A 167 -11.27 -3.58 -18.93
N ILE A 168 -11.84 -3.00 -17.89
CA ILE A 168 -13.12 -3.41 -17.34
C ILE A 168 -14.10 -2.26 -17.47
N ASN A 169 -15.22 -2.50 -18.15
CA ASN A 169 -16.34 -1.58 -18.15
C ASN A 169 -17.30 -1.99 -17.01
N PRO A 170 -17.41 -1.20 -15.93
CA PRO A 170 -18.22 -1.60 -14.78
C PRO A 170 -19.71 -1.66 -15.10
N GLU A 171 -20.22 -0.79 -15.98
CA GLU A 171 -21.64 -0.72 -16.32
C GLU A 171 -22.13 -1.98 -17.06
N THR A 172 -21.33 -2.48 -17.99
CA THR A 172 -21.64 -3.67 -18.79
C THR A 172 -21.09 -4.96 -18.17
N GLY A 173 -20.13 -4.85 -17.24
CA GLY A 173 -19.36 -5.97 -16.73
C GLY A 173 -18.38 -6.57 -17.74
N ALA A 174 -18.20 -5.96 -18.92
CA ALA A 174 -17.29 -6.45 -19.94
C ALA A 174 -15.84 -6.33 -19.49
N ILE A 175 -15.06 -7.41 -19.69
CA ILE A 175 -13.64 -7.47 -19.37
C ILE A 175 -12.87 -7.82 -20.64
N ASN A 176 -12.02 -6.90 -21.10
CA ASN A 176 -11.14 -7.10 -22.24
C ASN A 176 -9.69 -7.21 -21.75
N GLU A 177 -8.99 -8.29 -22.10
CA GLU A 177 -7.58 -8.47 -21.76
C GLU A 177 -6.66 -7.88 -22.85
N VAL A 178 -5.63 -7.15 -22.43
CA VAL A 178 -4.59 -6.62 -23.31
C VAL A 178 -3.30 -7.41 -23.06
N ASN A 179 -2.84 -8.13 -24.07
CA ASN A 179 -1.66 -8.99 -23.99
C ASN A 179 -0.37 -8.18 -24.05
N LEU A 180 0.53 -8.47 -23.11
CA LEU A 180 1.84 -7.82 -22.94
C LEU A 180 3.00 -8.73 -23.38
N TYR A 181 2.74 -9.99 -23.78
CA TYR A 181 3.77 -10.97 -24.17
C TYR A 181 4.77 -10.42 -25.21
N GLN A 182 4.28 -9.59 -26.13
CA GLN A 182 5.10 -9.03 -27.20
C GLN A 182 6.24 -8.13 -26.70
N TYR A 183 6.16 -7.62 -25.46
CA TYR A 183 7.14 -6.68 -24.92
C TYR A 183 8.27 -7.36 -24.14
N LYS A 184 8.18 -8.68 -23.89
CA LYS A 184 9.15 -9.52 -23.13
C LYS A 184 9.47 -9.05 -21.70
N ASP A 185 8.87 -7.96 -21.27
CA ASP A 185 8.95 -7.44 -19.92
C ASP A 185 8.26 -8.39 -18.94
N LYS A 186 8.86 -8.53 -17.76
CA LYS A 186 8.36 -9.39 -16.68
C LYS A 186 8.21 -8.54 -15.42
N ALA A 187 7.28 -8.92 -14.56
CA ALA A 187 7.11 -8.32 -13.23
C ALA A 187 6.62 -6.86 -13.19
N TYR A 188 5.52 -6.57 -13.89
CA TYR A 188 4.77 -5.33 -13.70
C TYR A 188 4.42 -5.11 -12.21
N SER A 189 4.90 -4.01 -11.66
CA SER A 189 4.80 -3.69 -10.25
C SER A 189 3.53 -2.90 -9.94
N LYS A 190 3.20 -1.90 -10.77
CA LYS A 190 2.12 -0.92 -10.58
C LYS A 190 1.52 -0.47 -11.90
N ILE A 191 0.29 0.02 -11.84
CA ILE A 191 -0.37 0.81 -12.90
C ILE A 191 -0.68 2.20 -12.36
N ILE A 192 -0.25 3.24 -13.08
CA ILE A 192 -0.35 4.63 -12.66
C ILE A 192 -1.17 5.40 -13.69
N ARG A 193 -2.12 6.20 -13.22
CA ARG A 193 -2.94 7.06 -14.09
C ARG A 193 -2.12 8.27 -14.49
N ILE A 194 -2.21 8.63 -15.77
CA ILE A 194 -1.69 9.88 -16.33
C ILE A 194 -2.80 10.55 -17.15
N GLU A 195 -2.65 11.83 -17.47
CA GLU A 195 -3.63 12.62 -18.21
C GLU A 195 -3.99 11.98 -19.56
N SER A 196 -2.98 11.48 -20.28
CA SER A 196 -3.17 10.85 -21.60
C SER A 196 -3.55 9.37 -21.56
N GLY A 197 -3.65 8.74 -20.38
CA GLY A 197 -3.91 7.31 -20.24
C GLY A 197 -3.31 6.69 -18.97
N CYS A 198 -2.38 5.75 -19.13
CA CYS A 198 -1.72 5.10 -18.00
C CYS A 198 -0.27 4.72 -18.28
N VAL A 199 0.49 4.49 -17.20
CA VAL A 199 1.84 3.95 -17.23
C VAL A 199 1.84 2.62 -16.49
N LEU A 200 2.33 1.57 -17.16
CA LEU A 200 2.68 0.31 -16.50
C LEU A 200 4.14 0.38 -16.09
N VAL A 201 4.41 0.20 -14.79
CA VAL A 201 5.77 0.16 -14.25
C VAL A 201 6.24 -1.29 -14.23
N SER A 202 7.33 -1.60 -14.93
CA SER A 202 7.88 -2.94 -15.06
C SER A 202 9.36 -2.96 -14.75
N GLY A 203 9.73 -3.13 -13.49
CA GLY A 203 11.15 -3.16 -13.10
C GLY A 203 11.89 -1.92 -13.60
N ARG A 204 12.61 -2.08 -14.72
CA ARG A 204 13.42 -1.06 -15.40
C ARG A 204 12.74 -0.44 -16.64
N SER A 205 11.48 -0.68 -16.90
CA SER A 205 10.77 -0.08 -18.03
C SER A 205 9.46 0.58 -17.59
N LEU A 206 9.09 1.65 -18.28
CA LEU A 206 7.80 2.30 -18.19
C LEU A 206 7.11 2.16 -19.54
N LEU A 207 5.94 1.52 -19.57
CA LEU A 207 5.13 1.39 -20.77
C LEU A 207 3.97 2.37 -20.70
N VAL A 208 3.94 3.34 -21.61
CA VAL A 208 2.92 4.40 -21.66
C VAL A 208 1.82 3.98 -22.62
N TYR A 209 0.61 3.86 -22.10
CA TYR A 209 -0.59 3.53 -22.86
C TYR A 209 -1.54 4.73 -22.90
N ASN A 210 -2.21 4.92 -24.03
CA ASN A 210 -3.31 5.87 -24.10
C ASN A 210 -4.63 5.29 -23.54
N HIS A 211 -5.67 6.11 -23.49
CA HIS A 211 -7.02 5.71 -23.06
C HIS A 211 -7.66 4.56 -23.86
N ASN A 212 -7.16 4.29 -25.08
CA ASN A 212 -7.60 3.17 -25.91
C ASN A 212 -6.76 1.90 -25.68
N ALA A 213 -5.91 1.90 -24.64
CA ALA A 213 -4.98 0.82 -24.33
C ALA A 213 -4.03 0.47 -25.49
N LEU A 214 -3.69 1.46 -26.31
CA LEU A 214 -2.61 1.34 -27.28
C LEU A 214 -1.30 1.80 -26.65
N LEU A 215 -0.24 1.01 -26.82
CA LEU A 215 1.09 1.43 -26.41
C LEU A 215 1.52 2.63 -27.25
N VAL A 216 1.74 3.75 -26.58
CA VAL A 216 2.21 4.99 -27.19
C VAL A 216 3.72 5.06 -27.11
N ASP A 217 4.30 4.63 -25.99
CA ASP A 217 5.74 4.72 -25.78
C ASP A 217 6.28 3.71 -24.77
N ARG A 218 7.60 3.47 -24.84
CA ARG A 218 8.37 2.65 -23.93
C ARG A 218 9.63 3.38 -23.50
N ILE A 219 9.76 3.63 -22.21
CA ILE A 219 10.90 4.31 -21.61
C ILE A 219 11.73 3.29 -20.83
N GLU A 220 12.99 3.11 -21.21
CA GLU A 220 13.96 2.31 -20.48
C GLU A 220 14.60 3.13 -19.36
N MET A 221 14.73 2.50 -18.19
CA MET A 221 15.28 3.07 -16.98
C MET A 221 16.55 2.31 -16.61
N GLU A 222 17.55 3.04 -16.11
CA GLU A 222 18.82 2.46 -15.66
C GLU A 222 18.63 1.52 -14.47
N GLU A 223 17.58 1.77 -13.69
CA GLU A 223 17.27 1.06 -12.45
C GLU A 223 15.77 0.80 -12.26
N LYS A 224 15.48 -0.12 -11.33
CA LYS A 224 14.13 -0.39 -10.85
C LYS A 224 13.42 0.87 -10.34
N VAL A 225 12.26 1.15 -10.92
CA VAL A 225 11.33 2.19 -10.48
C VAL A 225 10.46 1.67 -9.33
N GLU A 226 10.41 2.41 -8.23
CA GLU A 226 9.56 2.13 -7.07
C GLU A 226 8.22 2.87 -7.13
N ASP A 227 8.23 4.11 -7.62
CA ASP A 227 7.02 4.91 -7.81
C ASP A 227 7.19 6.01 -8.87
N LEU A 228 6.07 6.54 -9.37
CA LEU A 228 6.06 7.58 -10.40
C LEU A 228 4.82 8.47 -10.26
N VAL A 229 5.00 9.78 -10.48
CA VAL A 229 3.90 10.76 -10.51
C VAL A 229 4.09 11.67 -11.72
N GLU A 230 2.99 11.98 -12.41
CA GLU A 230 2.95 12.95 -13.50
C GLU A 230 2.84 14.39 -12.98
N ASP A 231 3.58 15.30 -13.60
CA ASP A 231 3.55 16.75 -13.34
C ASP A 231 3.61 17.51 -14.66
N GLY A 232 2.45 17.68 -15.29
CA GLY A 232 2.36 18.27 -16.63
C GLY A 232 3.19 17.46 -17.63
N GLU A 233 4.16 18.09 -18.30
CA GLU A 233 5.04 17.43 -19.29
C GLU A 233 6.17 16.59 -18.68
N TYR A 234 6.18 16.42 -17.36
CA TYR A 234 7.26 15.78 -16.62
C TYR A 234 6.78 14.55 -15.85
N PHE A 235 7.71 13.65 -15.59
CA PHE A 235 7.58 12.60 -14.60
C PHE A 235 8.53 12.88 -13.43
N MET A 236 7.97 12.77 -12.23
CA MET A 236 8.76 12.58 -11.03
C MET A 236 8.88 11.07 -10.80
N VAL A 237 10.10 10.55 -10.88
CA VAL A 237 10.39 9.12 -10.81
C VAL A 237 11.17 8.83 -9.56
N LEU A 238 10.73 7.82 -8.81
CA LEU A 238 11.40 7.34 -7.62
C LEU A 238 12.10 6.00 -7.91
N LEU A 239 13.41 5.98 -7.76
CA LEU A 239 14.26 4.81 -8.02
C LEU A 239 14.61 4.08 -6.72
N ARG A 240 14.90 2.79 -6.84
CA ARG A 240 15.24 1.91 -5.71
C ARG A 240 16.54 2.32 -4.99
N SER A 241 17.48 2.95 -5.69
CA SER A 241 18.74 3.54 -5.17
C SER A 241 18.54 4.78 -4.32
N LYS A 242 17.29 5.12 -4.01
CA LYS A 242 16.90 6.32 -3.27
C LYS A 242 17.08 7.61 -4.05
N LEU A 243 17.06 7.54 -5.38
CA LEU A 243 17.10 8.72 -6.24
C LEU A 243 15.69 9.15 -6.62
N VAL A 244 15.43 10.44 -6.49
CA VAL A 244 14.25 11.09 -7.07
C VAL A 244 14.72 11.88 -8.28
N ARG A 245 14.16 11.54 -9.43
CA ARG A 245 14.50 12.15 -10.72
C ARG A 245 13.30 12.90 -11.25
N TYR A 246 13.49 14.16 -11.60
CA TYR A 246 12.54 14.94 -12.36
C TYR A 246 12.97 14.91 -13.83
N SER A 247 12.25 14.16 -14.65
CA SER A 247 12.53 14.04 -16.08
C SER A 247 11.37 14.59 -16.88
N ARG A 248 11.66 15.25 -18.00
CA ARG A 248 10.60 15.46 -18.98
C ARG A 248 10.17 14.09 -19.48
N LYS A 249 8.87 13.85 -19.70
CA LYS A 249 8.26 12.54 -20.02
C LYS A 249 8.97 11.70 -21.10
N MET A 250 9.89 12.29 -21.86
CA MET A 250 10.57 11.71 -23.02
C MET A 250 12.04 12.17 -23.18
N LYS A 251 12.70 12.79 -22.18
CA LYS A 251 14.04 13.41 -22.37
C LYS A 251 14.92 13.31 -21.11
N GLU A 252 16.10 13.92 -21.23
CA GLU A 252 17.14 14.08 -20.22
C GLU A 252 16.57 14.46 -18.83
N SER A 253 17.23 13.95 -17.79
CA SER A 253 16.97 14.33 -16.41
C SER A 253 17.16 15.84 -16.25
N VAL A 254 16.13 16.51 -15.73
CA VAL A 254 16.20 17.94 -15.42
C VAL A 254 16.89 18.16 -14.09
N ALA A 255 16.56 17.31 -13.11
CA ALA A 255 17.12 17.35 -11.78
C ALA A 255 17.10 15.95 -11.17
N GLU A 256 18.05 15.70 -10.27
CA GLU A 256 18.14 14.48 -9.50
C GLU A 256 18.59 14.80 -8.08
N SER A 257 18.04 14.11 -7.09
CA SER A 257 18.48 14.20 -5.70
C SER A 257 18.40 12.84 -5.02
N GLU A 258 19.35 12.59 -4.14
CA GLU A 258 19.30 11.46 -3.22
C GLU A 258 18.31 11.73 -2.08
N VAL A 259 17.65 10.67 -1.63
CA VAL A 259 16.71 10.64 -0.52
C VAL A 259 17.29 9.79 0.60
N LEU A 260 17.19 10.26 1.85
CA LEU A 260 17.77 9.54 2.98
C LEU A 260 16.97 8.28 3.39
N VAL A 261 15.66 8.27 3.08
CA VAL A 261 14.75 7.15 3.38
C VAL A 261 14.79 6.08 2.29
N GLY A 262 14.55 4.81 2.65
CA GLY A 262 14.36 3.74 1.65
C GLY A 262 12.98 3.88 1.01
N PRO A 263 12.85 4.40 -0.22
CA PRO A 263 11.64 5.07 -0.60
C PRO A 263 10.65 4.13 -1.30
N HIS A 264 9.36 4.34 -1.04
CA HIS A 264 8.29 3.46 -1.51
C HIS A 264 7.03 4.21 -1.98
N ALA A 265 6.88 5.47 -1.56
CA ALA A 265 5.72 6.29 -1.88
C ALA A 265 6.17 7.69 -2.31
N LEU A 266 5.56 8.20 -3.37
CA LEU A 266 5.83 9.51 -3.94
C LEU A 266 4.52 10.31 -4.08
N CYS A 267 4.55 11.59 -3.71
CA CYS A 267 3.41 12.49 -3.89
C CYS A 267 3.89 13.91 -4.19
N ILE A 268 3.31 14.54 -5.20
CA ILE A 268 3.52 15.96 -5.48
C ILE A 268 2.39 16.75 -4.79
N PHE A 269 2.75 17.83 -4.13
CA PHE A 269 1.79 18.71 -3.46
C PHE A 269 2.32 20.15 -3.44
N ASN A 270 1.49 21.12 -3.82
CA ASN A 270 1.94 22.50 -4.09
C ASN A 270 3.21 22.49 -4.98
N ASP A 271 4.19 23.34 -4.67
CA ASP A 271 5.54 23.33 -5.26
C ASP A 271 6.52 22.43 -4.50
N SER A 272 6.05 21.32 -3.93
CA SER A 272 6.86 20.39 -3.15
C SER A 272 6.61 18.94 -3.54
N VAL A 273 7.56 18.09 -3.18
CA VAL A 273 7.54 16.65 -3.43
C VAL A 273 7.74 15.95 -2.09
N ALA A 274 6.86 15.03 -1.74
CA ALA A 274 6.98 14.19 -0.57
C ALA A 274 7.40 12.77 -0.98
N VAL A 275 8.44 12.27 -0.33
CA VAL A 275 8.93 10.91 -0.50
C VAL A 275 8.83 10.18 0.83
N GLY A 276 7.95 9.18 0.87
CA GLY A 276 7.74 8.30 2.01
C GLY A 276 8.53 7.02 1.88
N GLY A 277 9.11 6.56 2.98
CA GLY A 277 9.85 5.31 3.00
C GLY A 277 10.10 4.76 4.39
N LYS A 278 11.00 3.78 4.45
CA LYS A 278 11.50 3.24 5.72
C LYS A 278 12.26 4.33 6.48
N GLY A 279 11.84 4.59 7.72
CA GLY A 279 12.50 5.54 8.62
C GLY A 279 11.97 6.98 8.61
N GLY A 280 11.13 7.36 7.63
CA GLY A 280 10.68 8.75 7.56
C GLY A 280 9.91 9.16 6.31
N LEU A 281 9.68 10.48 6.26
CA LEU A 281 9.16 11.22 5.12
C LEU A 281 10.09 12.41 4.86
N SER A 282 10.61 12.52 3.63
CA SER A 282 11.41 13.67 3.19
C SER A 282 10.58 14.54 2.25
N ILE A 283 10.61 15.85 2.46
CA ILE A 283 9.91 16.85 1.66
C ILE A 283 10.93 17.72 0.95
N PHE A 284 10.81 17.81 -0.36
CA PHE A 284 11.70 18.54 -1.25
C PHE A 284 10.97 19.70 -1.91
N GLN A 285 11.72 20.74 -2.27
CA GLN A 285 11.24 21.72 -3.24
C GLN A 285 11.18 21.07 -4.63
N LYS A 286 10.05 21.18 -5.34
CA LYS A 286 9.88 20.52 -6.64
C LYS A 286 10.90 21.00 -7.69
N SER A 287 11.18 22.31 -7.72
CA SER A 287 12.03 22.91 -8.76
C SER A 287 13.53 22.67 -8.57
N THR A 288 14.00 22.53 -7.33
CA THR A 288 15.44 22.39 -7.02
C THR A 288 15.80 21.01 -6.47
N LEU A 289 14.79 20.21 -6.08
CA LEU A 289 14.94 18.99 -5.28
C LEU A 289 15.76 19.19 -4.00
N GLU A 290 15.81 20.41 -3.47
CA GLU A 290 16.41 20.68 -2.17
C GLU A 290 15.49 20.24 -1.03
N VAL A 291 16.07 19.62 0.00
CA VAL A 291 15.33 19.17 1.18
C VAL A 291 14.79 20.38 1.95
N LYS A 292 13.47 20.53 2.00
CA LYS A 292 12.78 21.52 2.86
C LYS A 292 12.60 21.01 4.28
N LYS A 293 12.20 19.74 4.41
CA LYS A 293 11.82 19.16 5.70
C LYS A 293 12.00 17.66 5.74
N GLU A 294 12.41 17.16 6.89
CA GLU A 294 12.41 15.73 7.17
C GLU A 294 11.58 15.43 8.42
N LEU A 295 10.74 14.41 8.32
CA LEU A 295 10.00 13.83 9.43
C LEU A 295 10.60 12.46 9.72
N SER A 296 11.52 12.41 10.67
CA SER A 296 12.17 11.19 11.14
C SER A 296 11.34 10.46 12.20
N ASN A 297 11.76 9.25 12.58
CA ASN A 297 11.09 8.39 13.57
C ASN A 297 9.69 7.93 13.12
N LEU A 298 9.53 7.72 11.82
CA LEU A 298 8.40 6.97 11.25
C LEU A 298 8.90 5.55 10.97
N GLU A 299 8.10 4.53 11.27
CA GLU A 299 8.56 3.14 11.18
C GLU A 299 8.68 2.75 9.69
N ASN A 300 7.62 3.01 8.90
CA ASN A 300 7.60 2.75 7.47
C ASN A 300 6.43 3.45 6.75
N VAL A 301 6.70 4.57 6.07
CA VAL A 301 5.67 5.28 5.29
C VAL A 301 5.36 4.50 4.01
N THR A 302 4.12 4.02 3.89
CA THR A 302 3.68 3.12 2.80
C THR A 302 2.87 3.81 1.72
N SER A 303 2.27 4.94 2.04
CA SER A 303 1.45 5.72 1.11
C SER A 303 1.43 7.18 1.56
N VAL A 304 1.37 8.07 0.58
CA VAL A 304 1.32 9.52 0.77
C VAL A 304 0.27 10.08 -0.20
N SER A 305 -0.60 10.96 0.29
CA SER A 305 -1.63 11.65 -0.49
C SER A 305 -1.78 13.09 -0.02
N TYR A 306 -2.46 13.92 -0.79
CA TYR A 306 -2.60 15.35 -0.51
C TYR A 306 -4.07 15.78 -0.54
N ILE A 307 -4.47 16.56 0.47
CA ILE A 307 -5.75 17.26 0.54
C ILE A 307 -5.49 18.71 0.15
N GLU A 308 -5.70 19.01 -1.14
CA GLU A 308 -5.35 20.29 -1.76
C GLU A 308 -6.06 21.47 -1.10
N GLU A 309 -7.38 21.38 -0.94
CA GLU A 309 -8.21 22.45 -0.34
C GLU A 309 -7.75 22.90 1.06
N MET A 310 -7.05 22.02 1.78
CA MET A 310 -6.60 22.27 3.15
C MET A 310 -5.10 22.49 3.26
N GLY A 311 -4.33 22.23 2.19
CA GLY A 311 -2.87 22.23 2.30
C GLY A 311 -2.33 21.13 3.21
N ILE A 312 -3.00 19.97 3.29
CA ILE A 312 -2.62 18.89 4.22
C ILE A 312 -2.08 17.69 3.47
N LEU A 313 -0.84 17.31 3.77
CA LEU A 313 -0.24 16.05 3.36
C LEU A 313 -0.65 14.94 4.34
N VAL A 314 -1.14 13.83 3.82
CA VAL A 314 -1.60 12.67 4.57
C VAL A 314 -0.69 11.50 4.25
N PHE A 315 -0.19 10.80 5.27
CA PHE A 315 0.71 9.66 5.08
C PHE A 315 0.41 8.55 6.08
N GLY A 316 0.52 7.29 5.63
CA GLY A 316 0.23 6.11 6.45
C GLY A 316 1.48 5.30 6.76
N ASP A 317 1.61 4.86 8.01
CA ASP A 317 2.69 4.00 8.49
C ASP A 317 2.23 2.52 8.57
N ARG A 318 3.12 1.57 8.28
CA ARG A 318 2.82 0.13 8.15
C ARG A 318 2.64 -0.57 9.50
N GLU A 319 3.29 -0.08 10.54
CA GLU A 319 3.46 -0.81 11.80
C GLU A 319 2.49 -0.39 12.91
N LYS A 320 2.33 -1.29 13.89
CA LYS A 320 1.22 -1.41 14.86
C LYS A 320 1.00 -0.17 15.76
N SER A 321 1.89 0.81 15.73
CA SER A 321 1.92 1.94 16.66
C SER A 321 1.46 3.26 16.03
N ASN A 322 1.47 3.39 14.70
CA ASN A 322 1.31 4.66 14.01
C ASN A 322 0.34 4.53 12.83
N GLY A 323 -0.85 5.11 12.93
CA GLY A 323 -1.79 5.10 11.82
C GLY A 323 -1.53 6.20 10.78
N ILE A 324 -2.60 6.76 10.24
CA ILE A 324 -2.60 7.90 9.33
C ILE A 324 -2.11 9.15 10.08
N ARG A 325 -1.14 9.84 9.51
CA ARG A 325 -0.63 11.12 10.02
C ARG A 325 -0.91 12.23 9.03
N MET A 326 -1.09 13.44 9.54
CA MET A 326 -1.36 14.63 8.75
C MET A 326 -0.33 15.71 9.04
N TYR A 327 0.18 16.33 7.98
CA TYR A 327 1.14 17.42 8.01
C TYR A 327 0.58 18.63 7.28
N ASN A 328 0.51 19.78 7.96
CA ASN A 328 0.12 21.04 7.37
C ASN A 328 1.30 21.60 6.57
N ALA A 329 1.15 21.68 5.25
CA ALA A 329 2.19 22.19 4.37
C ALA A 329 2.46 23.69 4.57
N LYS A 330 1.45 24.48 4.98
CA LYS A 330 1.57 25.92 5.20
C LYS A 330 2.23 26.26 6.54
N GLU A 331 1.84 25.55 7.60
CA GLU A 331 2.39 25.75 8.94
C GLU A 331 3.68 24.95 9.20
N GLU A 332 4.03 24.06 8.27
CA GLU A 332 5.13 23.10 8.36
C GLU A 332 5.12 22.23 9.62
N LYS A 333 3.92 21.85 10.07
CA LYS A 333 3.70 21.15 11.34
C LYS A 333 2.89 19.88 11.15
N VAL A 334 3.26 18.85 11.91
CA VAL A 334 2.42 17.66 12.08
C VAL A 334 1.21 18.07 12.92
N ILE A 335 0.01 17.81 12.40
CA ILE A 335 -1.25 18.23 12.99
C ILE A 335 -1.79 17.13 13.90
N THR A 336 -2.03 15.95 13.34
CA THR A 336 -2.72 14.88 14.04
C THR A 336 -2.27 13.51 13.57
N THR A 337 -2.49 12.52 14.44
CA THR A 337 -2.27 11.09 14.21
C THR A 337 -3.58 10.35 14.45
N PHE A 338 -4.04 9.60 13.47
CA PHE A 338 -5.21 8.75 13.54
C PHE A 338 -4.80 7.28 13.38
N PRO A 339 -5.14 6.36 14.31
CA PRO A 339 -5.86 6.59 15.55
C PRO A 339 -4.91 7.17 16.62
N PRO A 340 -5.42 7.99 17.55
CA PRO A 340 -4.59 8.78 18.47
C PRO A 340 -3.86 8.00 19.58
N SER A 341 -4.08 6.69 19.79
CA SER A 341 -3.38 5.99 20.88
C SER A 341 -3.38 4.45 20.90
N LYS A 342 -4.03 3.73 19.97
CA LYS A 342 -3.93 2.25 19.78
C LYS A 342 -4.89 1.80 18.67
N GLY A 343 -4.57 0.68 18.01
CA GLY A 343 -5.64 -0.28 17.63
C GLY A 343 -6.07 -0.36 16.17
N LEU A 344 -5.43 0.34 15.23
CA LEU A 344 -5.61 0.04 13.81
C LEU A 344 -4.38 -0.75 13.32
N SER A 345 -4.62 -2.00 12.96
CA SER A 345 -3.70 -2.83 12.18
C SER A 345 -3.36 -2.20 10.82
N TYR A 346 -2.45 -2.81 10.07
CA TYR A 346 -2.05 -2.45 8.69
C TYR A 346 -3.13 -1.70 7.87
N ILE A 347 -2.81 -0.48 7.46
CA ILE A 347 -3.61 0.33 6.53
C ILE A 347 -3.33 -0.20 5.13
N GLY A 348 -4.36 -0.78 4.51
CA GLY A 348 -4.30 -1.35 3.16
C GLY A 348 -4.61 -0.32 2.09
N GLY A 349 -4.00 0.87 2.17
CA GLY A 349 -4.25 1.97 1.23
C GLY A 349 -5.32 2.97 1.69
N PHE A 350 -5.15 4.21 1.23
CA PHE A 350 -6.09 5.30 1.45
C PHE A 350 -6.06 6.28 0.27
N THR A 351 -7.12 7.07 0.14
CA THR A 351 -7.26 8.11 -0.87
C THR A 351 -7.99 9.31 -0.29
N CYS A 352 -7.69 10.49 -0.82
CA CYS A 352 -8.29 11.75 -0.40
C CYS A 352 -9.29 12.20 -1.48
N SER A 353 -10.46 12.68 -1.05
CA SER A 353 -11.45 13.32 -1.90
C SER A 353 -11.99 14.54 -1.15
N ALA A 354 -11.75 15.74 -1.67
CA ALA A 354 -12.01 16.99 -0.96
C ALA A 354 -11.47 16.91 0.50
N ARG A 355 -12.29 17.28 1.48
CA ARG A 355 -11.96 17.20 2.93
C ARG A 355 -12.20 15.83 3.57
N SER A 356 -12.28 14.77 2.76
CA SER A 356 -12.56 13.41 3.20
C SER A 356 -11.40 12.46 2.88
N LEU A 357 -11.14 11.56 3.81
CA LEU A 357 -10.12 10.52 3.69
C LEU A 357 -10.78 9.15 3.80
N TYR A 358 -10.66 8.36 2.74
CA TYR A 358 -11.14 6.98 2.70
C TYR A 358 -9.97 6.05 2.89
N PHE A 359 -10.04 5.13 3.84
CA PHE A 359 -8.92 4.25 4.15
C PHE A 359 -9.37 2.86 4.59
N GLY A 360 -8.65 1.86 4.09
CA GLY A 360 -8.86 0.47 4.46
C GLY A 360 -8.02 0.05 5.65
N VAL A 361 -8.62 -0.56 6.67
CA VAL A 361 -7.92 -1.18 7.79
C VAL A 361 -8.38 -2.63 7.92
N LYS A 362 -7.47 -3.58 7.67
CA LYS A 362 -7.85 -4.99 7.50
C LYS A 362 -9.07 -5.08 6.57
N GLU A 363 -10.18 -5.56 7.08
CA GLU A 363 -11.43 -5.88 6.42
C GLU A 363 -12.42 -4.72 6.38
N ARG A 364 -12.06 -3.55 6.91
CA ARG A 364 -12.98 -2.43 7.11
C ARG A 364 -12.56 -1.19 6.36
N LEU A 365 -13.50 -0.59 5.64
CA LEU A 365 -13.37 0.74 5.07
C LEU A 365 -13.86 1.78 6.07
N TYR A 366 -13.08 2.83 6.26
CA TYR A 366 -13.43 3.96 7.10
C TYR A 366 -13.40 5.27 6.30
N LEU A 367 -14.26 6.20 6.69
CA LEU A 367 -14.26 7.59 6.26
C LEU A 367 -13.81 8.44 7.45
N LEU A 368 -12.80 9.26 7.24
CA LEU A 368 -12.47 10.38 8.11
C LEU A 368 -12.87 11.67 7.39
N SER A 369 -13.81 12.41 7.96
CA SER A 369 -14.27 13.70 7.40
C SER A 369 -13.79 14.86 8.24
N ILE A 370 -13.21 15.85 7.60
CA ILE A 370 -12.76 17.09 8.25
C ILE A 370 -13.83 18.16 7.98
N PRO A 371 -14.44 18.74 9.02
CA PRO A 371 -15.51 19.74 8.86
C PRO A 371 -14.99 21.03 8.24
N ASN A 372 -15.92 21.88 7.81
CA ASN A 372 -15.63 23.19 7.22
C ASN A 372 -14.93 24.16 8.17
#